data_AF-A0A9Q0CNE3-F1
#
_entry.id   AF-A0A9Q0CNE3-F1
#
_cell.length_a   1.000
_cell.length_b   1.000
_cell.length_c   1.000
_cell.angle_alpha   90.00
_cell.angle_beta   90.00
_cell.angle_gamma   90.00
#
_symmetry.space_group_name_H-M   'P 1'
#
loop_
_entity.id
_entity.type
_entity.pdbx_description
1 polymer ?
#
loop_
_entity_poly.entity_id
_entity_poly.type
_entity_poly.pdbx_seq_one_letter_code
_entity_poly.pdbx_strand_id
1 'polypeptide(L)'
;MAAMLQRPEHQVAGHEEGSGNLGPLIDGSGNFFKPLNPSDKCEAQELAFYTSFYSDARVPRSIRSSFFPSFSGTRILPIPDSPDLLLPHLVLEDLLHGYSKPCVMDVKIGARTWYPSASEKYYAKCLKKDLDSTSALLGFRISGLQVHHELGRWKPHRDKVRKYTVTDVRQSLRKFI
;
A
#
# COMPACT_ATOMS: atom_id res chain seq x y z
N MET A 1 -6.14 -21.35 -18.11
CA MET A 1 -4.72 -21.37 -17.68
C MET A 1 -4.67 -20.89 -16.25
N ALA A 2 -3.96 -21.56 -15.35
CA ALA A 2 -3.78 -21.07 -13.98
C ALA A 2 -3.03 -19.72 -14.06
N ALA A 3 -3.59 -18.68 -13.46
CA ALA A 3 -2.98 -17.36 -13.47
C ALA A 3 -1.65 -17.40 -12.70
N MET A 4 -0.57 -16.95 -13.33
CA MET A 4 0.77 -16.97 -12.72
C MET A 4 0.87 -15.83 -11.70
N LEU A 5 1.05 -16.17 -10.43
CA LEU A 5 1.29 -15.18 -9.39
C LEU A 5 2.65 -14.51 -9.61
N GLN A 6 2.66 -13.19 -9.59
CA GLN A 6 3.86 -12.38 -9.81
C GLN A 6 3.88 -11.18 -8.88
N ARG A 7 5.05 -10.55 -8.75
CA ARG A 7 5.22 -9.37 -7.91
C ARG A 7 4.70 -8.11 -8.63
N PRO A 8 4.06 -7.15 -7.93
CA PRO A 8 3.63 -5.90 -8.55
C PRO A 8 4.83 -5.03 -8.96
N GLU A 9 5.02 -4.80 -10.26
CA GLU A 9 6.16 -4.02 -10.78
C GLU A 9 6.15 -2.55 -10.29
N HIS A 10 4.96 -1.99 -10.13
CA HIS A 10 4.76 -0.56 -9.88
C HIS A 10 4.53 -0.22 -8.41
N GLN A 11 4.95 -1.10 -7.49
CA GLN A 11 4.92 -0.80 -6.06
C GLN A 11 5.84 0.41 -5.76
N VAL A 12 5.28 1.44 -5.10
CA VAL A 12 6.00 2.67 -4.76
C VAL A 12 6.25 2.84 -3.26
N ALA A 13 5.52 2.11 -2.41
CA ALA A 13 5.61 2.20 -0.96
C ALA A 13 5.35 0.82 -0.31
N GLY A 14 5.30 0.78 1.02
CA GLY A 14 5.16 -0.46 1.78
C GLY A 14 6.50 -1.15 2.07
N HIS A 15 6.44 -2.43 2.41
CA HIS A 15 7.61 -3.28 2.51
C HIS A 15 7.89 -3.84 1.12
N GLU A 16 8.99 -3.39 0.52
CA GLU A 16 9.63 -4.15 -0.54
C GLU A 16 10.32 -5.34 0.13
N GLU A 17 10.29 -6.48 -0.52
CA GLU A 17 10.82 -7.73 0.02
C GLU A 17 12.30 -7.59 0.40
N GLY A 18 12.63 -8.13 1.58
CA GLY A 18 13.95 -8.04 2.20
C GLY A 18 13.81 -8.01 3.71
N SER A 19 14.47 -8.94 4.40
CA SER A 19 14.34 -9.29 5.83
C SER A 19 13.08 -10.08 6.23
N GLY A 20 12.70 -11.11 5.45
CA GLY A 20 11.76 -12.15 5.90
C GLY A 20 10.26 -11.82 5.80
N ASN A 21 9.89 -10.70 5.16
CA ASN A 21 8.50 -10.36 4.87
C ASN A 21 8.17 -10.63 3.41
N LEU A 22 7.10 -11.36 3.17
CA LEU A 22 6.56 -11.56 1.83
C LEU A 22 5.92 -10.26 1.34
N GLY A 23 6.27 -9.86 0.13
CA GLY A 23 5.60 -8.76 -0.54
C GLY A 23 4.21 -9.15 -1.06
N PRO A 24 3.42 -8.18 -1.53
CA PRO A 24 2.18 -8.47 -2.24
C PRO A 24 2.43 -9.22 -3.56
N LEU A 25 1.37 -9.86 -4.07
CA LEU A 25 1.34 -10.55 -5.36
C LEU A 25 0.17 -10.05 -6.22
N ILE A 26 0.23 -10.28 -7.52
CA ILE A 26 -0.87 -10.09 -8.48
C ILE A 26 -0.97 -11.31 -9.38
N ASP A 27 -2.14 -11.56 -9.96
CA ASP A 27 -2.37 -12.67 -10.91
C ASP A 27 -2.48 -12.22 -12.37
N GLY A 28 -2.32 -10.93 -12.64
CA GLY A 28 -2.51 -10.37 -13.99
C GLY A 28 -3.96 -10.41 -14.50
N SER A 29 -4.91 -10.81 -13.67
CA SER A 29 -6.35 -10.92 -13.96
C SER A 29 -7.19 -9.97 -13.12
N GLY A 30 -6.56 -8.94 -12.54
CA GLY A 30 -7.21 -7.90 -11.75
C GLY A 30 -7.24 -8.14 -10.24
N ASN A 31 -6.57 -9.19 -9.72
CA ASN A 31 -6.48 -9.41 -8.28
C ASN A 31 -5.09 -9.06 -7.74
N PHE A 32 -5.09 -8.36 -6.60
CA PHE A 32 -3.96 -8.04 -5.75
C PHE A 32 -4.06 -8.83 -4.43
N PHE A 33 -3.03 -9.60 -4.12
CA PHE A 33 -2.95 -10.45 -2.96
C PHE A 33 -1.98 -9.85 -1.95
N LYS A 34 -2.52 -9.37 -0.83
CA LYS A 34 -1.72 -8.84 0.26
C LYS A 34 -1.50 -9.95 1.30
N PRO A 35 -0.26 -10.34 1.63
CA PRO A 35 -0.03 -11.40 2.60
C PRO A 35 -0.57 -11.03 3.98
N LEU A 36 -1.01 -12.06 4.70
CA LEU A 36 -1.46 -11.97 6.09
C LEU A 36 -0.58 -12.88 6.94
N ASN A 37 0.20 -12.28 7.82
CA ASN A 37 0.94 -12.90 8.90
C ASN A 37 0.00 -13.02 10.10
N PRO A 38 -0.34 -14.24 10.54
CA PRO A 38 -1.22 -14.47 11.68
C PRO A 38 -0.73 -13.83 12.99
N SER A 39 0.57 -13.55 13.11
CA SER A 39 1.16 -12.91 14.28
C SER A 39 1.17 -11.37 14.21
N ASP A 40 0.88 -10.78 13.06
CA ASP A 40 0.87 -9.32 12.88
C ASP A 40 -0.53 -8.75 13.17
N LYS A 41 -0.62 -7.95 14.23
CA LYS A 41 -1.85 -7.30 14.66
C LYS A 41 -2.39 -6.31 13.61
N CYS A 42 -1.53 -5.65 12.86
CA CYS A 42 -1.94 -4.66 11.87
C CYS A 42 -2.63 -5.33 10.69
N GLU A 43 -2.12 -6.48 10.25
CA GLU A 43 -2.68 -7.24 9.12
C GLU A 43 -4.01 -7.91 9.52
N ALA A 44 -4.11 -8.40 10.77
CA ALA A 44 -5.39 -8.86 11.32
C ALA A 44 -6.44 -7.73 11.40
N GLN A 45 -6.03 -6.52 11.80
CA GLN A 45 -6.91 -5.34 11.83
C GLN A 45 -7.36 -4.93 10.43
N GLU A 46 -6.49 -5.03 9.42
CA GLU A 46 -6.86 -4.73 8.04
C GLU A 46 -7.91 -5.71 7.50
N LEU A 47 -7.75 -7.01 7.74
CA LEU A 47 -8.76 -8.00 7.37
C LEU A 47 -10.11 -7.73 8.07
N ALA A 48 -10.09 -7.41 9.37
CA ALA A 48 -11.29 -7.06 10.12
C ALA A 48 -11.96 -5.78 9.58
N PHE A 49 -11.17 -4.79 9.19
CA PHE A 49 -11.66 -3.57 8.54
C PHE A 49 -12.37 -3.90 7.22
N TYR A 50 -11.72 -4.59 6.29
CA TYR A 50 -12.35 -4.90 4.99
C TYR A 50 -13.59 -5.76 5.15
N THR A 51 -13.55 -6.76 6.04
CA THR A 51 -14.70 -7.63 6.32
C THR A 51 -15.88 -6.86 6.87
N SER A 52 -15.68 -5.98 7.88
CA SER A 52 -16.75 -5.17 8.45
C SER A 52 -17.25 -4.11 7.46
N PHE A 53 -16.35 -3.40 6.78
CA PHE A 53 -16.67 -2.35 5.83
C PHE A 53 -17.51 -2.85 4.64
N TYR A 54 -17.19 -4.02 4.09
CA TYR A 54 -17.93 -4.61 2.97
C TYR A 54 -19.24 -5.29 3.37
N SER A 55 -19.41 -5.69 4.64
CA SER A 55 -20.65 -6.28 5.16
C SER A 55 -21.63 -5.26 5.78
N ASP A 56 -21.15 -4.07 6.15
CA ASP A 56 -21.98 -3.05 6.80
C ASP A 56 -22.98 -2.39 5.84
N ALA A 57 -24.26 -2.78 5.92
CA ALA A 57 -25.33 -2.24 5.06
C ALA A 57 -25.49 -0.71 5.11
N ARG A 58 -24.95 -0.02 6.14
CA ARG A 58 -25.00 1.44 6.27
C ARG A 58 -24.02 2.15 5.35
N VAL A 59 -22.96 1.48 4.90
CA VAL A 59 -22.00 2.05 3.96
C VAL A 59 -22.58 1.97 2.55
N PRO A 60 -22.76 3.10 1.83
CA PRO A 60 -23.30 3.08 0.47
C PRO A 60 -22.39 2.33 -0.50
N ARG A 61 -22.99 1.67 -1.50
CA ARG A 61 -22.24 0.96 -2.55
C ARG A 61 -21.30 1.90 -3.32
N SER A 62 -21.73 3.14 -3.58
CA SER A 62 -20.92 4.16 -4.24
C SER A 62 -19.63 4.46 -3.48
N ILE A 63 -19.67 4.52 -2.14
CA ILE A 63 -18.47 4.74 -1.33
C ILE A 63 -17.49 3.58 -1.49
N ARG A 64 -17.97 2.34 -1.49
CA ARG A 64 -17.13 1.15 -1.69
C ARG A 64 -16.48 1.17 -3.08
N SER A 65 -17.28 1.35 -4.13
CA SER A 65 -16.79 1.26 -5.51
C SER A 65 -15.96 2.47 -5.97
N SER A 66 -16.08 3.62 -5.30
CA SER A 66 -15.38 4.85 -5.73
C SER A 66 -14.09 5.12 -4.96
N PHE A 67 -13.96 4.66 -3.72
CA PHE A 67 -12.86 5.07 -2.85
C PHE A 67 -12.05 3.91 -2.27
N PHE A 68 -12.48 2.66 -2.47
CA PHE A 68 -11.80 1.49 -1.95
C PHE A 68 -11.60 0.44 -3.06
N PRO A 69 -10.49 -0.31 -3.05
CA PRO A 69 -10.36 -1.49 -3.90
C PRO A 69 -11.46 -2.50 -3.57
N SER A 70 -12.00 -3.18 -4.57
CA SER A 70 -12.93 -4.29 -4.36
C SER A 70 -12.30 -5.34 -3.45
N PHE A 71 -13.08 -5.93 -2.56
CA PHE A 71 -12.62 -6.94 -1.60
C PHE A 71 -13.32 -8.28 -1.85
N SER A 72 -12.53 -9.33 -2.08
CA SER A 72 -13.02 -10.67 -2.44
C SER A 72 -12.76 -11.73 -1.37
N GLY A 73 -12.55 -11.31 -0.12
CA GLY A 73 -12.25 -12.21 0.99
C GLY A 73 -10.76 -12.55 1.10
N THR A 74 -10.47 -13.75 1.60
CA THR A 74 -9.11 -14.26 1.75
C THR A 74 -8.87 -15.49 0.87
N ARG A 75 -7.60 -15.74 0.52
CA ARG A 75 -7.19 -16.94 -0.21
C ARG A 75 -5.88 -17.46 0.36
N ILE A 76 -5.75 -18.78 0.43
CA ILE A 76 -4.49 -19.44 0.79
C ILE A 76 -3.68 -19.62 -0.49
N LEU A 77 -2.47 -19.09 -0.53
CA LEU A 77 -1.59 -19.11 -1.70
C LEU A 77 -0.19 -19.64 -1.34
N PRO A 78 0.51 -20.27 -2.28
CA PRO A 78 1.90 -20.65 -2.10
C PRO A 78 2.79 -19.42 -1.98
N ILE A 79 3.83 -19.54 -1.15
CA ILE A 79 4.88 -18.54 -1.01
C ILE A 79 5.76 -18.57 -2.28
N PRO A 80 6.05 -17.41 -2.90
CA PRO A 80 7.06 -17.33 -3.94
C PRO A 80 8.38 -17.91 -3.44
N ASP A 81 9.04 -18.74 -4.24
CA ASP A 81 10.30 -19.42 -3.89
C ASP A 81 10.18 -20.52 -2.80
N SER A 82 8.97 -20.80 -2.28
CA SER A 82 8.70 -21.91 -1.35
C SER A 82 7.27 -22.45 -1.54
N PRO A 83 6.98 -23.15 -2.66
CA PRO A 83 5.62 -23.51 -3.07
C PRO A 83 4.90 -24.46 -2.09
N ASP A 84 5.64 -25.22 -1.29
CA ASP A 84 5.09 -26.12 -0.26
C ASP A 84 4.60 -25.37 0.99
N LEU A 85 5.00 -24.10 1.15
CA LEU A 85 4.53 -23.25 2.23
C LEU A 85 3.36 -22.40 1.75
N LEU A 86 2.23 -22.53 2.43
CA LEU A 86 1.00 -21.84 2.11
C LEU A 86 0.72 -20.74 3.15
N LEU A 87 0.33 -19.55 2.68
CA LEU A 87 -0.06 -18.45 3.56
C LEU A 87 -1.37 -17.79 3.15
N PRO A 88 -2.16 -17.32 4.12
CA PRO A 88 -3.36 -16.56 3.84
C PRO A 88 -2.99 -15.19 3.26
N HIS A 89 -3.78 -14.75 2.29
CA HIS A 89 -3.69 -13.44 1.66
C HIS A 89 -5.07 -12.78 1.64
N LEU A 90 -5.10 -11.47 1.86
CA LEU A 90 -6.24 -10.62 1.57
C LEU A 90 -6.34 -10.44 0.05
N VAL A 91 -7.52 -10.66 -0.53
CA VAL A 91 -7.75 -10.51 -1.97
C VAL A 91 -8.43 -9.17 -2.24
N LEU A 92 -7.68 -8.25 -2.85
CA LEU A 92 -8.12 -6.92 -3.25
C LEU A 92 -8.09 -6.77 -4.77
N GLU A 93 -8.76 -5.75 -5.27
CA GLU A 93 -8.62 -5.31 -6.66
C GLU A 93 -7.22 -4.77 -6.95
N ASP A 94 -6.62 -5.23 -8.05
CA ASP A 94 -5.43 -4.62 -8.62
C ASP A 94 -5.83 -3.33 -9.36
N LEU A 95 -5.69 -2.19 -8.67
CA LEU A 95 -6.03 -0.86 -9.20
C LEU A 95 -5.22 -0.47 -10.45
N LEU A 96 -4.11 -1.15 -10.73
CA LEU A 96 -3.25 -0.87 -11.88
C LEU A 96 -3.55 -1.80 -13.06
N HIS A 97 -4.44 -2.78 -12.88
CA HIS A 97 -4.80 -3.70 -13.96
C HIS A 97 -5.36 -2.93 -15.16
N GLY A 98 -4.85 -3.26 -16.35
CA GLY A 98 -5.22 -2.60 -17.61
C GLY A 98 -4.46 -1.30 -17.92
N TYR A 99 -3.68 -0.75 -16.97
CA TYR A 99 -2.83 0.42 -17.26
C TYR A 99 -1.49 -0.04 -17.85
N SER A 100 -1.10 0.54 -18.99
CA SER A 100 0.17 0.21 -19.66
C SER A 100 1.38 0.96 -19.09
N LYS A 101 1.18 2.18 -18.59
CA LYS A 101 2.22 3.06 -18.02
C LYS A 101 1.68 3.84 -16.82
N PRO A 102 1.29 3.17 -15.72
CA PRO A 102 0.62 3.83 -14.62
C PRO A 102 1.55 4.80 -13.87
N CYS A 103 1.08 6.03 -13.68
CA CYS A 103 1.63 6.96 -12.69
C CYS A 103 1.00 6.65 -11.33
N VAL A 104 1.81 6.37 -10.32
CA VAL A 104 1.35 5.94 -8.99
C VAL A 104 1.97 6.86 -7.92
N MET A 105 1.16 7.33 -6.97
CA MET A 105 1.64 8.07 -5.81
C MET A 105 0.95 7.52 -4.56
N ASP A 106 1.75 7.07 -3.59
CA ASP A 106 1.28 6.73 -2.26
C ASP A 106 1.39 7.98 -1.37
N VAL A 107 0.24 8.44 -0.89
CA VAL A 107 0.15 9.56 0.05
C VAL A 107 -0.39 9.03 1.38
N LYS A 108 0.42 9.17 2.43
CA LYS A 108 0.00 8.81 3.79
C LYS A 108 -0.66 10.01 4.46
N ILE A 109 -1.94 9.85 4.78
CA ILE A 109 -2.79 10.88 5.37
C ILE A 109 -2.71 10.85 6.90
N GLY A 110 -2.75 12.03 7.50
CA GLY A 110 -2.75 12.26 8.95
C GLY A 110 -1.54 13.07 9.43
N ALA A 111 -1.78 14.05 10.30
CA ALA A 111 -0.71 14.75 11.01
C ALA A 111 0.01 13.88 12.05
N ARG A 112 -0.61 12.76 12.41
CA ARG A 112 -0.10 11.70 13.27
C ARG A 112 -0.37 10.34 12.63
N THR A 113 0.61 9.44 12.65
CA THR A 113 0.50 8.08 12.08
C THR A 113 0.63 6.97 13.13
N TRP A 114 0.56 7.35 14.40
CA TRP A 114 0.37 6.48 15.55
C TRP A 114 -1.09 6.49 16.03
N TYR A 115 -1.47 5.49 16.82
CA TYR A 115 -2.81 5.33 17.38
C TYR A 115 -2.73 5.13 18.90
N PRO A 116 -3.82 5.40 19.67
CA PRO A 116 -3.76 5.45 21.14
C PRO A 116 -3.26 4.17 21.81
N SER A 117 -3.54 3.00 21.24
CA SER A 117 -3.13 1.69 21.76
C SER A 117 -1.79 1.19 21.19
N ALA A 118 -1.02 2.05 20.51
CA ALA A 118 0.29 1.69 19.99
C ALA A 118 1.28 1.40 21.13
N SER A 119 2.20 0.45 20.91
CA SER A 119 3.33 0.27 21.82
C SER A 119 4.24 1.50 21.83
N GLU A 120 4.95 1.76 22.93
CA GLU A 120 5.89 2.89 23.03
C GLU A 120 6.92 2.89 21.89
N LYS A 121 7.44 1.71 21.53
CA LYS A 121 8.36 1.55 20.40
C LYS A 121 7.73 1.97 19.07
N TYR A 122 6.47 1.59 18.81
CA TYR A 122 5.78 1.97 17.59
C TYR A 122 5.43 3.47 17.58
N TYR A 123 4.97 4.00 18.72
CA TYR A 123 4.70 5.41 18.91
C TYR A 123 5.93 6.27 18.63
N ALA A 124 7.06 6.00 19.29
CA ALA A 124 8.31 6.74 19.09
C ALA A 124 8.79 6.70 17.64
N LYS A 125 8.70 5.53 16.98
CA LYS A 125 9.03 5.35 15.56
C LYS A 125 8.14 6.20 14.65
N CYS A 126 6.83 6.25 14.91
CA CYS A 126 5.90 7.02 14.09
C CYS A 126 6.03 8.52 14.36
N LEU A 127 6.11 8.94 15.62
CA LEU A 127 6.32 10.33 16.01
C LEU A 127 7.56 10.91 15.33
N LYS A 128 8.70 10.20 15.40
CA LYS A 128 9.92 10.62 14.69
C LYS A 128 9.68 10.82 13.20
N LYS A 129 9.03 9.85 12.52
CA LYS A 129 8.72 9.97 11.10
C LYS A 129 7.76 11.12 10.78
N ASP A 130 6.80 11.37 11.65
CA ASP A 130 5.80 12.42 11.43
C ASP A 130 6.43 13.81 11.56
N LEU A 131 7.39 13.97 12.48
CA LEU A 131 8.19 15.19 12.66
C LEU A 131 9.26 15.38 11.57
N ASP A 132 9.92 14.30 11.16
CA ASP A 132 10.98 14.32 10.14
C ASP A 132 10.43 14.41 8.69
N SER A 133 9.11 14.47 8.52
CA SER A 133 8.43 14.57 7.22
C SER A 133 7.43 15.72 7.20
N THR A 134 6.72 15.89 6.09
CA THR A 134 5.64 16.88 6.00
C THR A 134 4.37 16.53 6.76
N SER A 135 4.31 15.37 7.44
CA SER A 135 3.06 14.88 8.04
C SER A 135 2.56 15.85 9.10
N ALA A 136 3.41 16.21 10.07
CA ALA A 136 3.03 17.13 11.14
C ALA A 136 2.62 18.53 10.63
N LEU A 137 3.22 18.98 9.52
CA LEU A 137 3.00 20.32 8.96
C LEU A 137 1.81 20.40 8.00
N LEU A 138 1.69 19.44 7.08
CA LEU A 138 0.68 19.45 6.01
C LEU A 138 -0.50 18.53 6.29
N GLY A 139 -0.43 17.69 7.34
CA GLY A 139 -1.40 16.64 7.59
C GLY A 139 -1.26 15.44 6.65
N PHE A 140 -0.20 15.37 5.85
CA PHE A 140 0.13 14.21 5.02
C PHE A 140 1.61 14.21 4.59
N ARG A 141 2.06 13.08 4.04
CA ARG A 141 3.35 12.96 3.33
C ARG A 141 3.22 12.09 2.10
N ILE A 142 4.05 12.35 1.10
CA ILE A 142 4.27 11.40 0.00
C ILE A 142 5.18 10.28 0.53
N SER A 143 4.72 9.02 0.46
CA SER A 143 5.49 7.85 0.92
C SER A 143 6.28 7.19 -0.20
N GLY A 144 5.85 7.42 -1.45
CA GLY A 144 6.41 6.83 -2.65
C GLY A 144 5.69 7.34 -3.89
N LEU A 145 6.39 7.39 -5.01
CA LEU A 145 5.80 7.76 -6.28
C LEU A 145 6.59 7.24 -7.47
N GLN A 146 5.89 7.09 -8.58
CA GLN A 146 6.41 6.77 -9.90
C GLN A 146 5.57 7.55 -10.92
N VAL A 147 6.23 8.24 -11.84
CA VAL A 147 5.57 8.98 -12.93
C VAL A 147 6.17 8.54 -14.25
N HIS A 148 5.32 8.17 -15.20
CA HIS A 148 5.71 7.97 -16.59
C HIS A 148 5.58 9.29 -17.37
N HIS A 149 6.59 9.59 -18.17
CA HIS A 149 6.60 10.70 -19.13
C HIS A 149 7.18 10.23 -20.47
N GLU A 150 7.20 11.08 -21.49
CA GLU A 150 7.64 10.72 -22.84
C GLU A 150 9.05 10.10 -22.85
N LEU A 151 9.97 10.69 -22.10
CA LEU A 151 11.38 10.26 -22.01
C LEU A 151 11.64 9.08 -21.06
N GLY A 152 10.62 8.48 -20.44
CA GLY A 152 10.79 7.35 -19.54
C GLY A 152 10.06 7.46 -18.20
N ARG A 153 10.67 6.96 -17.14
CA ARG A 153 10.04 6.77 -15.83
C ARG A 153 10.83 7.48 -14.74
N TRP A 154 10.18 8.43 -14.06
CA TRP A 154 10.71 9.07 -12.87
C TRP A 154 10.22 8.33 -11.62
N LYS A 155 11.12 7.61 -10.95
CA LYS A 155 10.87 6.93 -9.66
C LYS A 155 12.00 7.32 -8.68
N PRO A 156 11.83 8.39 -7.89
CA PRO A 156 12.85 8.80 -6.93
C PRO A 156 13.06 7.74 -5.85
N HIS A 157 14.31 7.57 -5.40
CA HIS A 157 14.63 6.60 -4.34
C HIS A 157 13.86 6.91 -3.05
N ARG A 158 13.41 5.85 -2.36
CA ARG A 158 12.56 5.95 -1.17
C ARG A 158 13.14 6.84 -0.07
N ASP A 159 14.45 6.77 0.15
CA ASP A 159 15.10 7.59 1.19
C ASP A 159 15.13 9.07 0.86
N LYS A 160 15.08 9.43 -0.43
CA LYS A 160 14.88 10.82 -0.86
C LYS A 160 13.43 11.26 -0.56
N VAL A 161 12.45 10.43 -0.93
CA VAL A 161 11.02 10.72 -0.74
C VAL A 161 10.68 10.94 0.74
N ARG A 162 11.25 10.12 1.63
CA ARG A 162 11.07 10.24 3.09
C ARG A 162 11.51 11.58 3.68
N LYS A 163 12.39 12.32 2.99
CA LYS A 163 12.95 13.60 3.41
C LYS A 163 12.36 14.79 2.63
N TYR A 164 11.26 14.59 1.92
CA TYR A 164 10.61 15.67 1.17
C TYR A 164 10.20 16.82 2.08
N THR A 165 10.52 18.02 1.63
CA THR A 165 10.03 19.28 2.17
C THR A 165 8.70 19.66 1.52
N VAL A 166 8.06 20.74 1.99
CA VAL A 166 6.86 21.30 1.35
C VAL A 166 7.13 21.66 -0.12
N THR A 167 8.33 22.15 -0.44
CA THR A 167 8.73 22.47 -1.80
C THR A 167 8.81 21.21 -2.67
N ASP A 168 9.41 20.12 -2.15
CA ASP A 168 9.48 18.84 -2.86
C ASP A 168 8.09 18.25 -3.09
N VAL A 169 7.19 18.32 -2.10
CA VAL A 169 5.79 17.89 -2.24
C VAL A 169 5.11 18.66 -3.37
N ARG A 170 5.19 20.00 -3.36
CA ARG A 170 4.60 20.85 -4.40
C ARG A 170 5.14 20.52 -5.80
N GLN A 171 6.45 20.34 -5.93
CA GLN A 171 7.08 19.98 -7.20
C GLN A 171 6.65 18.58 -7.66
N SER A 172 6.54 17.62 -6.74
CA SER A 172 6.14 16.25 -7.05
C SER A 172 4.68 16.17 -7.50
N LEU A 173 3.78 16.92 -6.85
CA LEU A 173 2.38 17.01 -7.26
C LEU A 173 2.24 17.63 -8.65
N ARG A 174 3.00 18.69 -8.97
CA ARG A 174 3.02 19.30 -10.31
C ARG A 174 3.55 18.37 -11.40
N LYS A 175 4.44 17.44 -11.05
CA LYS A 175 4.95 16.44 -12.00
C LYS A 175 4.01 15.26 -12.17
N PHE A 176 3.08 15.04 -11.25
CA PHE A 176 2.18 13.89 -11.26
C PHE A 176 0.96 14.10 -12.16
N ILE A 177 0.55 15.35 -12.35
CA ILE A 177 -0.52 15.79 -13.26
C ILE A 177 0.05 16.25 -14.59
#